data_AF-A0A1Y1UEP2-F1
#
_entry.id   AF-A0A1Y1UEP2-F1
#
_cell.length_a   1.000
_cell.length_b   1.000
_cell.length_c   1.000
_cell.angle_alpha   90.00
_cell.angle_beta   90.00
_cell.angle_gamma   90.00
#
_symmetry.space_group_name_H-M   'P 1'
#
loop_
_entity.id
_entity.type
_entity.pdbx_description
1 polymer ?
#
loop_
_entity_poly.entity_id
_entity_poly.type
_entity_poly.pdbx_seq_one_letter_code
_entity_poly.pdbx_strand_id
1 'polypeptide(L)'
;MLKLMLRFQKTQIFMVLVKLLILSVENPNNTTTTIFSRDCPCTPKENLYGAHPYYMEVRNNEPMLLLNSHGLDVKLSPENLSYCILVEVLNFMYSVDQIQLMSVVQYTSFIGKPVFPPYWSLGFHQCNLL
;
A
#
# COMPACT_ATOMS: atom_id res chain seq x y z
N MET A 1 20.84 8.44 -1.90
CA MET A 1 19.82 7.49 -1.39
C MET A 1 19.28 8.05 -0.09
N LEU A 2 18.05 8.55 -0.08
CA LEU A 2 17.42 9.10 1.12
C LEU A 2 16.72 7.96 1.86
N LYS A 3 16.96 7.87 3.17
CA LYS A 3 16.33 6.89 4.05
C LYS A 3 15.46 7.64 5.05
N LEU A 4 14.15 7.52 4.94
CA LEU A 4 13.23 8.06 5.94
C LEU A 4 12.86 6.94 6.91
N MET A 5 13.00 7.23 8.21
CA MET A 5 12.57 6.33 9.27
C MET A 5 11.44 6.99 10.05
N LEU A 6 10.25 6.40 9.98
CA LEU A 6 9.12 6.77 10.84
C LEU A 6 9.10 5.82 12.03
N ARG A 7 9.07 6.39 13.23
CA ARG A 7 9.06 5.66 14.50
C ARG A 7 7.63 5.58 15.01
N PHE A 8 7.14 4.37 15.24
CA PHE A 8 5.78 4.14 15.76
C PHE A 8 5.82 3.81 17.25
N GLN A 9 4.74 4.17 17.96
CA GLN A 9 4.56 3.81 19.37
C GLN A 9 4.03 2.37 19.44
N LYS A 10 4.92 1.44 19.82
CA LYS A 10 4.71 0.01 20.08
C LYS A 10 3.26 -0.53 20.03
N THR A 11 3.10 -1.58 19.22
CA THR A 11 2.09 -2.66 19.22
C THR A 11 1.02 -2.63 18.11
N GLN A 12 1.11 -3.66 17.25
CA GLN A 12 0.18 -4.13 16.21
C GLN A 12 -0.06 -3.19 15.03
N ILE A 13 0.94 -3.12 14.14
CA ILE A 13 0.79 -2.51 12.82
C ILE A 13 0.10 -3.54 11.92
N PHE A 14 -1.23 -3.46 11.79
CA PHE A 14 -1.94 -4.10 10.69
C PHE A 14 -1.79 -3.22 9.46
N MET A 15 -0.72 -3.43 8.71
CA MET A 15 -0.42 -2.65 7.51
C MET A 15 -1.16 -3.23 6.31
N VAL A 16 -2.26 -2.59 5.91
CA VAL A 16 -2.87 -2.87 4.60
C VAL A 16 -2.11 -2.07 3.54
N LEU A 17 -0.97 -2.61 3.09
CA LEU A 17 -0.41 -2.20 1.81
C LEU A 17 -1.36 -2.73 0.74
N VAL A 18 -2.03 -1.86 -0.01
CA VAL A 18 -2.89 -2.27 -1.13
C VAL A 18 -1.99 -2.68 -2.30
N LYS A 19 -1.24 -3.76 -2.15
CA LYS A 19 -0.58 -4.45 -3.25
C LYS A 19 -1.65 -5.30 -3.92
N LEU A 20 -1.96 -5.01 -5.19
CA LEU A 20 -2.79 -5.87 -6.04
C LEU A 20 -2.05 -7.24 -6.12
N LEU A 21 -2.32 -8.33 -5.39
CA LEU A 21 -3.33 -8.81 -4.44
C LEU A 21 -2.59 -9.73 -3.42
N ILE A 22 -3.14 -9.93 -2.20
CA ILE A 22 -2.74 -10.91 -1.15
C ILE A 22 -1.38 -10.64 -0.47
N LEU A 23 -1.38 -9.76 0.52
CA LEU A 23 -0.73 -9.97 1.83
C LEU A 23 -1.07 -8.71 2.63
N SER A 24 -2.10 -8.80 3.48
CA SER A 24 -2.07 -8.00 4.70
C SER A 24 -0.73 -8.36 5.35
N VAL A 25 0.21 -7.42 5.44
CA VAL A 25 1.46 -7.69 6.15
C VAL A 25 1.09 -7.65 7.63
N GLU A 26 0.52 -8.77 8.09
CA GLU A 26 0.11 -9.02 9.47
C GLU A 26 1.34 -9.24 10.37
N ASN A 27 2.52 -9.46 9.78
CA ASN A 27 3.69 -9.89 10.52
C ASN A 27 4.78 -8.79 10.63
N PRO A 28 4.99 -8.21 11.83
CA PRO A 28 6.06 -7.23 12.11
C PRO A 28 7.47 -7.85 12.19
N ASN A 29 7.67 -9.11 11.78
CA ASN A 29 8.96 -9.82 11.85
C ASN A 29 10.00 -9.35 10.81
N ASN A 30 10.39 -8.07 10.84
CA ASN A 30 11.49 -7.50 10.06
C ASN A 30 11.38 -7.80 8.54
N THR A 31 10.18 -7.61 8.00
CA THR A 31 9.87 -7.90 6.59
C THR A 31 10.25 -6.70 5.73
N THR A 32 10.74 -6.97 4.52
CA THR A 32 11.00 -5.93 3.51
C THR A 32 10.10 -6.20 2.33
N THR A 33 9.32 -5.20 1.93
CA THR A 33 8.42 -5.26 0.79
C THR A 33 8.89 -4.24 -0.24
N THR A 34 9.22 -4.73 -1.44
CA THR A 34 9.57 -3.87 -2.55
C THR A 34 8.31 -3.47 -3.31
N ILE A 35 8.23 -2.18 -3.66
CA ILE A 35 7.17 -1.59 -4.48
C ILE A 35 7.81 -1.17 -5.79
N PHE A 36 7.68 -2.05 -6.78
CA PHE A 36 8.15 -1.85 -8.14
C PHE A 36 7.41 -2.80 -9.06
N SER A 37 6.71 -2.29 -10.07
CA SER A 37 5.94 -3.11 -11.01
C SER A 37 6.85 -4.10 -11.74
N ARG A 38 6.56 -5.39 -11.58
CA ARG A 38 7.28 -6.48 -12.26
C ARG A 38 6.30 -7.47 -12.85
N ASP A 39 6.62 -7.93 -14.05
CA ASP A 39 5.95 -9.08 -14.66
C ASP A 39 6.36 -10.36 -13.92
N CYS A 40 5.47 -10.81 -13.03
CA CYS A 40 5.69 -11.95 -12.19
C CYS A 40 4.35 -12.57 -11.78
N PRO A 41 4.22 -13.92 -11.76
CA PRO A 41 3.06 -14.56 -11.16
C PRO A 41 2.88 -14.12 -9.70
N CYS A 42 1.68 -14.30 -9.13
CA CYS A 42 1.37 -13.91 -7.75
C CYS A 42 2.09 -14.80 -6.72
N THR A 43 3.41 -14.65 -6.61
CA THR A 43 4.29 -15.32 -5.65
C THR A 43 4.33 -14.54 -4.34
N PRO A 44 4.22 -15.22 -3.19
CA PRO A 44 4.33 -14.57 -1.88
C PRO A 44 5.68 -13.85 -1.73
N LYS A 45 5.66 -12.65 -1.15
CA LYS A 45 6.85 -11.84 -0.80
C LYS A 45 7.67 -11.30 -1.98
N GLU A 46 7.19 -11.42 -3.21
CA GLU A 46 7.81 -10.79 -4.37
C GLU A 46 7.06 -9.52 -4.78
N ASN A 47 7.66 -8.71 -5.65
CA ASN A 47 6.98 -7.63 -6.33
C ASN A 47 6.18 -8.13 -7.53
N LEU A 48 4.99 -7.55 -7.68
CA LEU A 48 3.97 -7.91 -8.66
C LEU A 48 3.73 -6.73 -9.60
N TYR A 49 2.68 -6.82 -10.42
CA TYR A 49 2.32 -5.82 -11.41
C TYR A 49 1.96 -4.45 -10.82
N GLY A 50 1.31 -4.42 -9.65
CA GLY A 50 0.80 -3.19 -9.03
C GLY A 50 1.77 -2.54 -8.06
N ALA A 51 1.87 -1.21 -8.12
CA ALA A 51 2.63 -0.38 -7.19
C ALA A 51 1.71 0.66 -6.54
N HIS A 52 1.36 0.45 -5.27
CA HIS A 52 0.56 1.39 -4.48
C HIS A 52 1.22 1.62 -3.11
N PRO A 53 2.00 2.70 -2.95
CA PRO A 53 2.64 3.08 -1.68
C PRO A 53 1.68 3.77 -0.70
N TYR A 54 0.60 3.05 -0.36
CA TYR A 54 -0.40 3.47 0.62
C TYR A 54 -0.44 2.47 1.76
N TYR A 55 -0.45 2.95 3.01
CA TYR A 55 -0.77 2.10 4.15
C TYR A 55 -1.76 2.77 5.10
N MET A 56 -2.43 1.91 5.86
CA MET A 56 -3.33 2.28 6.95
C MET A 56 -2.94 1.47 8.18
N GLU A 57 -3.01 2.09 9.36
CA GLU A 57 -2.85 1.41 10.64
C GLU A 57 -4.20 1.28 11.35
N VAL A 58 -4.54 0.08 11.81
CA VAL A 58 -5.84 -0.23 12.43
C VAL A 58 -5.99 0.36 13.85
N ARG A 59 -4.89 0.69 14.53
CA ARG A 59 -4.92 1.18 15.91
C ARG A 59 -5.26 2.66 16.03
N ASN A 60 -4.76 3.49 15.10
CA ASN A 60 -4.95 4.94 15.13
C ASN A 60 -5.70 5.47 13.89
N ASN A 61 -6.05 4.60 12.94
CA ASN A 61 -6.77 4.96 11.71
C ASN A 61 -6.14 6.15 10.97
N GLU A 62 -4.83 6.31 11.12
CA GLU A 62 -4.02 7.32 10.47
C GLU A 62 -3.44 6.69 9.20
N PRO A 63 -4.12 6.78 8.05
CA PRO A 63 -3.49 6.42 6.80
C PRO A 63 -2.39 7.43 6.48
N MET A 64 -1.31 6.92 5.93
CA MET A 64 -0.31 7.77 5.29
C MET A 64 -0.13 7.28 3.87
N LEU A 65 -0.29 8.23 2.95
CA LEU A 65 0.05 8.04 1.55
C LEU A 65 1.40 8.67 1.31
N LEU A 66 2.34 7.86 0.83
CA LEU A 66 3.55 8.37 0.21
C LEU A 66 3.29 8.49 -1.29
N LEU A 67 3.16 9.72 -1.79
CA LEU A 67 2.97 9.95 -3.22
C LEU A 67 4.33 9.90 -3.92
N ASN A 68 4.69 8.72 -4.39
CA ASN A 68 5.92 8.49 -5.15
C ASN A 68 5.74 7.41 -6.22
N SER A 69 6.32 7.63 -7.39
CA SER A 69 6.35 6.69 -8.52
C SER A 69 7.67 5.93 -8.68
N HIS A 70 8.72 6.34 -7.95
CA HIS A 70 10.01 5.68 -7.98
C HIS A 70 9.97 4.34 -7.23
N GLY A 71 10.87 3.43 -7.63
CA GLY A 71 11.09 2.20 -6.90
C GLY A 71 11.47 2.49 -5.45
N LEU A 72 10.78 1.79 -4.54
CA LEU A 72 11.02 1.94 -3.11
C LEU A 72 10.90 0.62 -2.36
N ASP A 73 11.66 0.53 -1.28
CA ASP A 73 11.60 -0.57 -0.34
C ASP A 73 11.00 -0.09 0.97
N VAL A 74 10.00 -0.82 1.45
CA VAL A 74 9.38 -0.61 2.76
C VAL A 74 9.91 -1.68 3.70
N LYS A 75 10.68 -1.28 4.70
CA LYS A 75 11.13 -2.17 5.77
C LYS A 75 10.25 -1.99 7.00
N LEU A 76 9.50 -3.02 7.34
CA LEU A 76 8.67 -3.08 8.54
C LEU A 76 9.46 -3.76 9.66
N SER A 77 9.75 -3.00 10.72
CA SER A 77 10.29 -3.50 11.98
C SER A 77 9.22 -3.37 13.06
N PRO A 78 9.30 -4.12 14.18
CA PRO A 78 8.29 -4.07 15.24
C PRO A 78 8.00 -2.68 15.82
N GLU A 79 8.96 -1.77 15.72
CA GLU A 79 8.88 -0.42 16.29
C GLU A 79 8.96 0.69 15.22
N ASN A 80 9.40 0.37 14.00
CA ASN A 80 9.74 1.37 12.99
C ASN A 80 9.31 0.92 11.61
N LEU A 81 8.90 1.88 10.78
CA LEU A 81 8.74 1.70 9.35
C LEU A 81 9.73 2.60 8.62
N SER A 82 10.53 2.00 7.75
CA SER A 82 11.54 2.72 6.99
C SER A 82 11.24 2.65 5.50
N TYR A 83 11.27 3.81 4.84
CA TYR A 83 11.24 3.92 3.39
C TYR A 83 12.65 4.15 2.86
N CYS A 84 13.10 3.26 1.99
CA CYS A 84 14.30 3.44 1.19
C CYS A 84 13.85 3.77 -0.23
N ILE A 85 14.05 5.02 -0.65
CA ILE A 85 13.55 5.51 -1.94
C ILE A 85 14.72 6.09 -2.74
N LEU A 86 14.71 5.82 -4.05
CA LEU A 86 15.59 6.44 -5.03
C LEU A 86 14.93 7.74 -5.55
N VAL A 87 14.90 8.80 -4.75
CA VAL A 87 14.27 10.08 -5.15
C VAL A 87 14.93 11.33 -4.55
N GLU A 88 14.54 12.49 -5.10
CA GLU A 88 14.91 13.85 -4.67
C GLU A 88 13.81 14.56 -3.86
N VAL A 89 12.52 14.35 -4.17
CA VAL A 89 11.37 14.99 -3.48
C VAL A 89 10.46 13.96 -2.83
N LEU A 90 9.96 14.27 -1.64
CA LEU A 90 9.16 13.39 -0.81
C LEU A 90 7.82 14.04 -0.45
N ASN A 91 6.73 13.49 -0.99
CA ASN A 91 5.38 14.01 -0.79
C ASN A 91 4.58 13.07 0.10
N PHE A 92 4.25 13.53 1.32
CA PHE A 92 3.37 12.80 2.23
C PHE A 92 2.00 13.46 2.27
N MET A 93 0.97 12.62 2.25
CA MET A 93 -0.38 13.03 2.56
C MET A 93 -0.89 12.21 3.74
N TYR A 94 -1.45 12.92 4.72
CA TYR A 94 -2.01 12.37 5.94
C TYR A 94 -3.53 12.60 5.93
N SER A 95 -4.30 11.61 6.38
CA SER A 95 -5.76 11.77 6.53
C SER A 95 -6.09 12.37 7.87
N VAL A 96 -7.00 13.33 7.88
CA VAL A 96 -7.44 13.99 9.11
C VAL A 96 -8.43 13.11 9.89
N ASP A 97 -9.13 12.22 9.19
CA ASP A 97 -10.22 11.45 9.76
C ASP A 97 -9.74 10.20 10.51
N GLN A 98 -10.24 10.03 11.74
CA GLN A 98 -9.98 8.88 12.61
C GLN A 98 -10.86 7.66 12.27
N ILE A 99 -11.72 7.74 11.26
CA ILE A 99 -12.60 6.64 10.83
C ILE A 99 -11.97 6.01 9.59
N GLN A 100 -11.66 4.70 9.65
CA GLN A 100 -11.03 3.96 8.55
C GLN A 100 -11.74 4.14 7.21
N LEU A 101 -13.07 4.05 7.22
CA LEU A 101 -13.88 4.24 6.02
C LEU A 101 -13.69 5.64 5.41
N MET A 102 -13.66 6.67 6.25
CA MET A 102 -13.48 8.06 5.78
C MET A 102 -12.08 8.28 5.23
N SER A 103 -11.08 7.65 5.83
CA SER A 103 -9.71 7.62 5.29
C SER A 103 -9.66 7.04 3.87
N VAL A 104 -10.37 5.95 3.58
CA VAL A 104 -10.46 5.37 2.23
C VAL A 104 -11.21 6.32 1.28
N VAL A 105 -12.27 6.96 1.74
CA VAL A 105 -13.03 7.96 0.96
C VAL A 105 -12.17 9.18 0.64
N GLN A 106 -11.39 9.68 1.59
CA GLN A 106 -10.44 10.79 1.38
C GLN A 106 -9.35 10.37 0.39
N TYR A 107 -8.77 9.18 0.58
CA TYR A 107 -7.77 8.63 -0.33
C TYR A 107 -8.30 8.50 -1.76
N THR A 108 -9.45 7.87 -1.95
CA THR A 108 -10.07 7.70 -3.29
C THR A 108 -10.52 9.03 -3.89
N SER A 109 -10.91 10.02 -3.08
CA SER A 109 -11.21 11.36 -3.59
C SER A 109 -9.96 12.07 -4.12
N PHE A 110 -8.79 11.75 -3.58
CA PHE A 110 -7.51 12.30 -4.03
C PHE A 110 -6.95 11.59 -5.26
N ILE A 111 -6.89 10.25 -5.26
CA ILE A 111 -6.32 9.46 -6.38
C ILE A 111 -7.29 9.29 -7.56
N GLY A 112 -8.59 9.48 -7.34
CA GLY A 112 -9.64 9.22 -8.31
C GLY A 112 -10.65 8.19 -7.79
N LYS A 113 -11.94 8.53 -7.93
CA LYS A 113 -13.03 7.64 -7.53
C LYS A 113 -13.09 6.42 -8.45
N PRO A 114 -13.44 5.24 -7.92
CA PRO A 114 -13.59 4.05 -8.75
C PRO A 114 -14.66 4.27 -9.82
N VAL A 115 -14.39 3.75 -11.02
CA VAL A 115 -15.31 3.83 -12.15
C VAL A 115 -16.53 2.97 -11.88
N PHE A 116 -17.72 3.46 -12.27
CA PHE A 116 -18.95 2.67 -12.19
C PHE A 116 -18.96 1.61 -13.30
N PRO A 117 -18.93 0.31 -12.98
CA PRO A 117 -18.91 -0.74 -13.99
C PRO A 117 -20.28 -0.87 -14.67
N PRO A 118 -20.36 -1.18 -15.98
CA PRO A 118 -21.63 -1.44 -16.64
C PRO A 118 -22.25 -2.74 -16.11
N TYR A 119 -23.58 -2.81 -16.07
CA TYR A 119 -24.31 -3.91 -15.43
C TYR A 119 -23.88 -5.31 -15.92
N TRP A 120 -23.65 -5.48 -17.22
CA TRP A 120 -23.23 -6.75 -17.82
C TRP A 120 -21.85 -7.23 -17.36
N SER A 121 -20.97 -6.34 -16.89
CA SER A 121 -19.64 -6.73 -16.40
C SER A 121 -19.67 -7.43 -15.04
N LEU A 122 -20.80 -7.37 -14.34
CA LEU A 122 -21.03 -8.11 -13.08
C LEU A 122 -21.55 -9.53 -13.31
N GLY A 123 -21.76 -9.92 -14.58
CA GLY A 123 -22.12 -11.29 -14.96
C GLY A 123 -20.95 -12.27 -14.85
N PHE A 124 -21.18 -13.48 -15.34
CA PHE A 124 -20.16 -14.52 -15.41
C PHE A 124 -19.17 -14.27 -16.56
N HIS A 125 -17.87 -14.45 -16.30
CA HIS A 125 -16.79 -14.32 -17.28
C HIS A 125 -16.11 -15.66 -17.52
N GLN A 126 -15.96 -16.06 -18.78
CA GLN A 126 -15.20 -17.25 -19.19
C GLN A 126 -14.05 -16.83 -20.11
N CYS A 127 -12.84 -17.24 -19.77
CA CYS A 127 -11.64 -17.01 -20.59
C CYS A 127 -10.76 -18.27 -20.55
N ASN A 128 -10.14 -18.61 -21.68
CA ASN A 128 -9.17 -19.71 -21.75
C ASN A 128 -7.93 -19.24 -22.51
N LEU A 129 -6.75 -19.55 -21.97
CA LEU A 129 -5.47 -19.36 -22.67
C LEU A 129 -5.20 -20.69 -23.41
N LEU A 130 -5.27 -20.69 -24.74
CA LEU A 130 -4.93 -21.86 -25.55
C LEU A 130 -3.43 -22.16 -25.51
#